data_AF-A0A6B3IB25-F1
#
_entry.id   AF-A0A6B3IB25-F1
#
_cell.length_a   1.000
_cell.length_b   1.000
_cell.length_c   1.000
_cell.angle_alpha   90.00
_cell.angle_beta   90.00
_cell.angle_gamma   90.00
#
_symmetry.space_group_name_H-M   'P 1'
#
loop_
_entity.id
_entity.type
_entity.pdbx_description
1 polymer ?
#
loop_
_entity_poly.entity_id
_entity_poly.type
_entity_poly.pdbx_seq_one_letter_code
_entity_poly.pdbx_strand_id
1 'polypeptide(L)' 'GGPLVARGRLIGLVSWGSGCGRVGSPGVYTRVSAAVTWAEGRI' A
#
# COMPACT_ATOMS: atom_id res chain seq x y z
N GLY A 1 7.66 5.10 -3.02
CA GLY A 1 7.56 4.46 -1.69
C GLY A 1 8.11 3.06 -1.75
N GLY A 2 8.52 2.49 -0.60
CA GLY A 2 9.02 1.11 -0.50
C GLY A 2 7.93 0.04 -0.61
N PRO A 3 8.29 -1.23 -0.85
CA PRO A 3 7.34 -2.32 -1.08
C PRO A 3 6.79 -2.92 0.21
N LEU A 4 5.49 -3.20 0.23
CA LEU A 4 4.85 -4.11 1.18
C LEU A 4 4.53 -5.42 0.46
N VAL A 5 5.19 -6.50 0.86
CA VAL A 5 5.08 -7.83 0.22
C VAL A 5 4.44 -8.82 1.16
N ALA A 6 3.48 -9.58 0.66
CA ALA A 6 2.87 -10.70 1.37
C ALA A 6 2.79 -11.91 0.44
N ARG A 7 3.21 -13.09 0.93
CA ARG A 7 3.22 -14.35 0.14
C ARG A 7 3.90 -14.20 -1.23
N GLY A 8 5.02 -13.48 -1.28
CA GLY A 8 5.78 -13.23 -2.51
C GLY A 8 5.14 -12.25 -3.50
N ARG A 9 4.04 -11.57 -3.13
CA ARG A 9 3.34 -10.62 -3.99
C ARG A 9 3.42 -9.21 -3.42
N LEU A 10 3.64 -8.22 -4.29
CA LEU A 10 3.55 -6.80 -3.94
C LEU A 10 2.07 -6.44 -3.70
N ILE A 11 1.73 -6.08 -2.47
CA ILE A 11 0.35 -5.74 -2.08
C ILE A 11 0.16 -4.26 -1.76
N GLY A 12 1.25 -3.54 -1.48
CA GLY A 12 1.19 -2.13 -1.14
C GLY A 12 2.47 -1.37 -1.45
N LEU A 13 2.34 -0.06 -1.65
CA LEU A 13 3.46 0.88 -1.66
C LEU A 13 3.31 1.83 -0.49
N VAL A 14 4.43 2.13 0.20
CA VAL A 14 4.44 3.13 1.29
C VAL A 14 3.82 4.43 0.78
N SER A 15 2.81 4.91 1.49
CA SER A 15 2.11 6.15 1.18
C SER A 15 2.41 7.20 2.26
N TRP A 16 1.87 7.01 3.47
CA TRP A 16 2.07 7.96 4.58
C TRP A 16 1.80 7.27 5.93
N GLY A 17 1.96 8.01 7.03
CA GLY A 17 1.58 7.59 8.37
C GLY A 17 1.58 8.77 9.33
N SER A 18 0.85 8.66 10.44
CA SER A 18 0.89 9.66 11.51
C SER A 18 2.05 9.36 12.46
N GLY A 19 3.24 9.87 12.11
CA GLY A 19 4.49 9.50 12.75
C GLY A 19 4.94 8.07 12.41
N CYS A 20 5.88 7.52 13.19
CA CYS A 20 6.46 6.19 12.97
C CYS A 20 6.36 5.35 14.24
N GLY A 21 5.93 4.07 14.13
CA GLY A 21 5.94 3.11 15.24
C GLY A 21 4.97 3.42 16.39
N ARG A 22 3.96 4.27 16.17
CA ARG A 22 2.99 4.66 17.21
C ARG A 22 1.87 3.63 17.33
N VAL A 23 1.57 3.23 18.56
CA VAL A 23 0.41 2.38 18.86
C VAL A 23 -0.87 3.09 18.42
N GLY A 24 -1.75 2.37 17.73
CA GLY A 24 -3.00 2.91 17.19
C GLY A 24 -2.88 3.71 15.89
N SER A 25 -1.67 3.99 15.41
CA SER A 25 -1.42 4.71 14.14
C SER A 25 -0.66 3.83 13.15
N PRO A 26 -1.36 2.96 12.40
CA PRO A 26 -0.72 2.11 11.40
C PRO A 26 -0.17 2.94 10.24
N GLY A 27 0.86 2.41 9.59
CA GLY A 27 1.32 2.93 8.30
C GLY A 27 0.25 2.72 7.23
N VAL A 28 0.07 3.72 6.38
CA VAL A 28 -0.88 3.70 5.27
C VAL A 28 -0.13 3.38 3.98
N TYR A 29 -0.65 2.41 3.25
CA TYR A 29 -0.08 1.91 2.01
C TYR A 29 -1.10 2.06 0.87
N THR A 30 -0.62 2.45 -0.30
CA THR A 30 -1.42 2.46 -1.52
C THR A 30 -1.77 1.02 -1.88
N ARG A 31 -3.06 0.72 -2.06
CA ARG A 31 -3.54 -0.62 -2.43
C ARG A 31 -3.21 -0.90 -3.90
N VAL A 32 -2.26 -1.81 -4.14
CA VAL A 32 -1.76 -2.10 -5.51
C VAL A 32 -2.85 -2.71 -6.40
N SER A 33 -3.72 -3.58 -5.88
CA SER A 33 -4.79 -4.17 -6.69
C SER A 33 -5.73 -3.12 -7.28
N ALA A 34 -6.14 -2.12 -6.49
CA ALA A 34 -6.99 -1.03 -6.98
C ALA A 34 -6.26 -0.15 -8.00
N ALA A 35 -4.97 0.12 -7.80
CA ALA A 35 -4.16 0.89 -8.73
C ALA A 35 -3.98 0.17 -10.07
N VAL A 36 -3.78 -1.15 -10.06
CA VAL A 36 -3.68 -1.97 -11.28
C VAL A 36 -5.01 -2.01 -12.02
N THR A 37 -6.13 -2.21 -11.30
CA THR A 37 -7.48 -2.14 -11.88
C THR A 37 -7.71 -0.82 -12.63
N TRP A 38 -7.31 0.31 -12.04
CA TRP A 38 -7.35 1.62 -12.71
C TRP A 38 -6.41 1.72 -13.91
N ALA A 39 -5.16 1.27 -13.77
CA ALA A 39 -4.16 1.36 -14.83
C ALA A 39 -4.51 0.51 -16.07
N GLU A 40 -5.20 -0.61 -15.87
CA GLU A 40 -5.73 -1.47 -16.94
C GLU A 40 -7.02 -0.92 -17.55
N GLY A 41 -7.55 0.22 -17.07
CA GLY A 41 -8.79 0.82 -17.54
C GLY A 41 -10.05 0.02 -17.17
N ARG A 42 -9.97 -0.85 -16.16
CA ARG A 42 -11.07 -1.71 -15.70
C ARG A 42 -11.82 -1.03 -14.56
N ILE A 43 -12.53 0.04 -14.85
CA ILE A 43 -13.28 0.87 -13.88
C ILE A 43 -14.75 0.51 -13.88
#